data_AF-A0A914ISM3-F1
#
_entry.id   AF-A0A914ISM3-F1
#
_cell.length_a   1.000
_cell.length_b   1.000
_cell.length_c   1.000
_cell.angle_alpha   90.00
_cell.angle_beta   90.00
_cell.angle_gamma   90.00
#
_symmetry.space_group_name_H-M   'P 1'
#
loop_
_entity.id
_entity.type
_entity.pdbx_description
1 polymer ?
#
loop_
_entity_poly.entity_id
_entity_poly.type
_entity_poly.pdbx_seq_one_letter_code
_entity_poly.pdbx_strand_id
1 'polypeptide(L)'
;MFKVPSNLIAPFSKLNTDPLDDKFDRLSSAISVYILVFCCLLAGTKLYVGEPIQCFSPANVPGTWHDFYTAYCFIQPKSKIPKNFTVDYDDHKNLDSEVAFYPVCLLFTSILSIITMRF
;
A
#
# COMPACT_ATOMS: atom_id res chain seq x y z
N MET A 1 -14.72 18.84 7.55
CA MET A 1 -14.67 19.37 6.17
C MET A 1 -13.22 19.30 5.71
N PHE A 2 -12.87 18.27 4.94
CA PHE A 2 -11.49 18.03 4.48
C PHE A 2 -11.16 19.03 3.36
N LYS A 3 -10.26 19.98 3.64
CA LYS A 3 -9.90 21.04 2.69
C LYS A 3 -8.69 20.58 1.88
N VAL A 4 -8.96 20.08 0.68
CA VAL A 4 -7.89 19.63 -0.23
C VAL A 4 -7.09 20.85 -0.71
N PRO A 5 -5.76 20.87 -0.59
CA PRO A 5 -4.96 22.00 -1.04
C PRO A 5 -5.05 22.16 -2.56
N SER A 6 -5.18 23.40 -3.05
CA SER A 6 -5.34 23.75 -4.47
C SER A 6 -4.23 23.20 -5.37
N ASN A 7 -3.02 23.05 -4.83
CA ASN A 7 -1.85 22.52 -5.51
C ASN A 7 -2.01 21.03 -5.90
N LEU A 8 -2.88 20.30 -5.18
CA LEU A 8 -3.19 18.89 -5.47
C LEU A 8 -4.20 18.75 -6.61
N ILE A 9 -5.02 19.76 -6.86
CA ILE A 9 -6.12 19.74 -7.84
C ILE A 9 -5.64 20.21 -9.22
N ALA A 10 -4.63 21.09 -9.25
CA ALA A 10 -4.01 21.59 -10.48
C ALA A 10 -3.54 20.52 -11.49
N PRO A 11 -2.96 19.37 -11.10
CA PRO A 11 -2.61 18.32 -12.07
C PRO A 11 -3.85 17.61 -12.65
N PHE A 12 -4.92 17.45 -11.86
CA PHE A 12 -6.17 16.82 -12.34
C PHE A 12 -6.95 17.69 -13.32
N SER A 13 -6.92 19.02 -13.17
CA SER A 13 -7.56 19.92 -14.13
C SER A 13 -6.85 19.95 -15.49
N LYS A 14 -5.53 19.73 -15.50
CA LYS A 14 -4.74 19.65 -16.73
C LYS A 14 -5.01 18.38 -17.52
N LEU A 15 -5.32 17.26 -16.85
CA LEU A 15 -5.75 16.01 -17.49
C LEU A 15 -6.96 16.19 -18.44
N ASN A 16 -7.74 17.25 -18.25
CA ASN A 16 -8.97 17.50 -19.01
C ASN A 16 -8.77 18.48 -20.19
N THR A 17 -7.55 19.03 -20.36
CA THR A 17 -7.30 20.21 -21.21
C THR A 17 -6.27 19.97 -22.31
N ASP A 18 -5.86 18.73 -22.58
CA ASP A 18 -4.99 18.44 -23.72
C ASP A 18 -5.80 18.37 -25.03
N PRO A 19 -5.49 19.21 -26.03
CA PRO A 19 -6.24 19.31 -27.28
C PRO A 19 -5.89 18.21 -28.30
N LEU A 20 -4.89 17.37 -28.00
CA LEU A 20 -4.42 16.27 -28.87
C LEU A 20 -5.08 14.92 -28.54
N ASP A 21 -5.72 14.79 -27.38
CA ASP A 21 -6.33 13.54 -26.94
C ASP A 21 -7.81 13.44 -27.34
N ASP A 22 -8.17 12.30 -27.93
CA ASP A 22 -9.57 11.95 -28.16
C ASP A 22 -10.31 11.74 -26.83
N LYS A 23 -11.62 12.03 -26.82
CA LYS A 23 -12.46 11.96 -25.60
C LYS A 23 -12.39 10.59 -24.89
N PHE A 24 -12.15 9.52 -25.65
CA PHE A 24 -12.05 8.16 -25.12
C PHE A 24 -10.74 7.90 -24.37
N ASP A 25 -9.62 8.40 -24.86
CA ASP A 25 -8.31 8.26 -24.20
C ASP A 25 -8.25 9.06 -22.90
N ARG A 26 -8.87 10.24 -22.91
CA ARG A 26 -9.02 11.07 -21.70
C ARG A 26 -9.85 10.39 -20.62
N LEU A 27 -10.90 9.67 -21.00
CA LEU A 27 -11.78 8.97 -20.07
C LEU A 27 -11.08 7.76 -19.45
N SER A 28 -10.41 6.94 -20.25
CA SER A 28 -9.68 5.75 -19.76
C SER A 28 -8.53 6.15 -18.83
N SER A 29 -7.82 7.21 -19.22
CA SER A 29 -6.87 8.00 -18.43
C SER A 29 -7.37 8.32 -17.02
N ALA A 30 -8.40 9.16 -16.98
CA ALA A 30 -8.97 9.66 -15.75
C ALA A 30 -9.49 8.53 -14.86
N ILE A 31 -10.22 7.56 -15.43
CA ILE A 31 -10.78 6.42 -14.69
C ILE A 31 -9.67 5.61 -14.02
N SER A 32 -8.58 5.32 -14.73
CA SER A 32 -7.46 4.54 -14.19
C SER A 32 -6.83 5.22 -12.98
N VAL A 33 -6.57 6.53 -13.06
CA VAL A 33 -6.02 7.31 -11.94
C VAL A 33 -6.97 7.31 -10.74
N TYR A 34 -8.28 7.53 -10.97
CA TYR A 34 -9.27 7.52 -9.89
C TYR A 34 -9.35 6.15 -9.19
N ILE A 35 -9.33 5.05 -9.95
CA ILE A 35 -9.34 3.69 -9.38
C ILE A 35 -8.08 3.43 -8.56
N LEU A 36 -6.90 3.81 -9.05
CA LEU A 36 -5.65 3.58 -8.33
C LEU A 36 -5.57 4.41 -7.04
N VAL A 37 -6.00 5.68 -7.08
CA VAL A 37 -6.07 6.54 -5.88
C VAL A 37 -7.07 5.96 -4.88
N PHE A 38 -8.23 5.50 -5.32
CA PHE A 38 -9.23 4.87 -4.45
C PHE A 38 -8.70 3.59 -3.80
N CYS A 39 -8.06 2.71 -4.58
CA CYS A 39 -7.41 1.50 -4.07
C CYS A 39 -6.29 1.81 -3.07
N CYS A 40 -5.51 2.88 -3.31
CA CYS A 40 -4.49 3.32 -2.36
C CYS A 40 -5.12 3.79 -1.04
N LEU A 41 -6.20 4.56 -1.09
CA LEU A 41 -6.91 5.00 0.11
C LEU A 41 -7.45 3.79 0.88
N LEU A 42 -8.06 2.82 0.20
CA LEU A 42 -8.52 1.58 0.83
C LEU A 42 -7.37 0.77 1.46
N ALA A 43 -6.27 0.56 0.74
CA ALA A 43 -5.11 -0.14 1.27
C ALA A 43 -4.48 0.61 2.46
N GLY A 44 -4.46 1.95 2.40
CA GLY A 44 -3.97 2.81 3.47
C GLY A 44 -4.87 2.85 4.71
N THR A 45 -6.18 2.62 4.58
CA THR A 45 -7.09 2.59 5.75
C THR A 45 -6.72 1.52 6.77
N LYS A 46 -6.09 0.43 6.33
CA LYS A 46 -5.56 -0.62 7.21
C LYS A 46 -4.46 -0.12 8.16
N LEU A 47 -3.87 1.06 7.92
CA LEU A 47 -2.92 1.70 8.82
C LEU A 47 -3.58 2.45 9.98
N TYR A 48 -4.86 2.82 9.84
CA TYR A 48 -5.54 3.71 10.80
C TYR A 48 -6.79 3.10 11.43
N VAL A 49 -7.36 2.04 10.83
CA VAL A 49 -8.61 1.42 11.27
C VAL A 49 -8.36 -0.03 11.66
N GLY A 50 -8.32 -0.26 12.97
CA GLY A 50 -8.15 -1.58 13.59
C GLY A 50 -6.70 -2.02 13.72
N GLU A 51 -6.50 -3.24 14.21
CA GLU A 51 -5.17 -3.87 14.27
C GLU A 51 -4.85 -4.50 12.90
N PRO A 52 -3.78 -4.06 12.21
CA PRO A 52 -3.48 -4.48 10.84
C PRO A 52 -3.12 -5.97 10.73
N ILE A 53 -2.62 -6.54 11.83
CA ILE A 53 -2.26 -7.95 11.98
C ILE A 53 -2.37 -8.33 13.46
N GLN A 54 -2.77 -9.58 13.74
CA GLN A 54 -2.76 -10.16 15.08
C GLN A 54 -1.60 -11.14 15.16
N CYS A 55 -0.66 -10.92 16.08
CA CYS A 55 0.49 -11.81 16.24
C CYS A 55 0.45 -12.54 17.59
N PHE A 56 0.90 -13.79 17.59
CA PHE A 56 0.94 -14.60 18.80
C PHE A 56 2.15 -14.20 19.65
N SER A 57 1.91 -13.71 20.86
CA SER A 57 2.94 -13.33 21.83
C SER A 57 3.19 -14.47 22.82
N PRO A 58 4.44 -14.72 23.26
CA PRO A 58 4.73 -15.77 24.23
C PRO A 58 4.06 -15.48 25.59
N ALA A 59 3.58 -16.52 26.26
CA ALA A 59 2.83 -16.36 27.52
C ALA A 59 3.64 -15.83 28.72
N ASN A 60 4.98 -15.75 28.62
CA ASN A 60 5.82 -15.27 29.73
C ASN A 60 5.85 -13.74 29.84
N VAL A 61 5.47 -13.01 28.79
CA VAL A 61 5.54 -11.55 28.78
C VAL A 61 4.24 -10.92 29.31
N PRO A 62 4.32 -9.78 30.03
CA PRO A 62 3.12 -9.07 30.44
C PRO A 62 2.35 -8.56 29.21
N GLY A 63 1.02 -8.59 29.29
CA GLY A 63 0.13 -8.17 28.20
C GLY A 63 0.33 -6.72 27.71
N THR A 64 1.03 -5.89 28.49
CA THR A 64 1.46 -4.54 28.08
C THR A 64 2.43 -4.53 26.90
N TRP A 65 3.11 -5.64 26.60
CA TRP A 65 4.01 -5.76 25.45
C TRP A 65 3.29 -6.21 24.18
N HIS A 66 1.99 -6.49 24.25
CA HIS A 66 1.23 -7.00 23.10
C HIS A 66 1.32 -6.04 21.90
N ASP A 67 1.10 -4.74 22.13
CA ASP A 67 1.19 -3.71 21.09
C ASP A 67 2.58 -3.64 20.45
N PHE A 68 3.63 -3.82 21.27
CA PHE A 68 5.01 -3.86 20.78
C PHE A 68 5.24 -5.05 19.85
N TYR A 69 4.80 -6.25 20.25
CA TYR A 69 4.93 -7.45 19.42
C TYR A 69 4.14 -7.35 18.12
N THR A 70 2.92 -6.79 18.17
CA THR A 70 2.09 -6.56 17.00
C THR A 70 2.76 -5.59 16.02
N ALA A 71 3.32 -4.48 16.52
CA ALA A 71 4.07 -3.53 15.69
C ALA A 71 5.35 -4.15 15.11
N TYR A 72 6.09 -4.92 15.90
CA TYR A 72 7.30 -5.60 15.46
C TYR A 72 7.00 -6.58 14.32
N CYS A 73 5.98 -7.42 14.50
CA CYS A 73 5.52 -8.41 13.53
C CYS A 73 4.97 -7.77 12.23
N PHE A 74 4.46 -6.55 12.31
CA PHE A 74 4.00 -5.81 11.14
C PHE A 74 5.17 -5.38 10.24
N ILE A 75 6.26 -4.88 10.82
CA ILE A 75 7.41 -4.33 10.10
C ILE A 75 8.34 -5.41 9.58
N GLN A 76 8.51 -6.51 10.33
CA GLN A 76 9.42 -7.58 9.94
C GLN A 76 8.90 -8.37 8.73
N PRO A 77 9.80 -8.76 7.80
CA PRO A 77 9.45 -9.65 6.70
C PRO A 77 8.91 -10.96 7.25
N LYS A 78 7.79 -11.41 6.67
CA LYS A 78 7.13 -12.65 7.06
C LYS A 78 7.47 -13.73 6.06
N SER A 79 7.74 -14.91 6.60
CA SER A 79 8.14 -16.04 5.80
C SER A 79 7.18 -17.20 6.04
N LYS A 80 6.66 -17.79 4.97
CA LYS A 80 5.67 -18.86 5.05
C LYS A 80 6.36 -20.19 5.31
N ILE A 81 6.10 -20.78 6.47
CA ILE A 81 6.59 -22.12 6.84
C ILE A 81 5.48 -23.16 6.69
N PRO A 82 5.75 -24.33 6.09
CA PRO A 82 4.77 -25.42 6.06
C PRO A 82 4.55 -25.99 7.47
N LYS A 83 3.30 -26.34 7.79
CA LYS A 83 2.86 -26.73 9.15
C LYS A 83 3.59 -27.94 9.75
N ASN A 84 4.25 -28.77 8.94
CA ASN A 84 5.00 -29.95 9.37
C ASN A 84 6.51 -29.73 9.52
N PHE A 85 6.97 -28.48 9.39
CA PHE A 85 8.39 -28.17 9.44
C PHE A 85 8.80 -27.65 10.82
N THR A 86 9.86 -28.21 11.36
CA THR A 86 10.56 -27.66 12.53
C THR A 86 11.47 -26.54 12.05
N VAL A 87 11.24 -25.32 12.53
CA VAL A 87 12.07 -24.16 12.21
C VAL A 87 13.42 -24.34 12.88
N ASP A 88 14.44 -24.66 12.09
CA ASP A 88 15.83 -24.56 12.52
C ASP A 88 16.28 -23.09 12.40
N TYR A 89 16.90 -22.55 13.45
CA TYR A 89 17.21 -21.11 13.55
C TYR A 89 18.32 -20.68 12.58
N ASP A 90 19.11 -21.63 12.08
CA ASP A 90 20.26 -21.41 11.20
C ASP A 90 19.93 -21.51 9.70
N ASP A 91 18.73 -21.99 9.33
CA ASP A 91 18.37 -22.17 7.93
C ASP A 91 17.81 -20.87 7.34
N HIS A 92 18.71 -19.90 7.10
CA HIS A 92 18.49 -18.71 6.25
C HIS A 92 18.27 -19.10 4.78
N LYS A 93 17.47 -20.14 4.49
CA LYS A 93 17.04 -20.41 3.13
C LYS A 93 16.24 -19.22 2.61
N ASN A 94 16.32 -19.01 1.30
CA ASN A 94 15.50 -18.11 0.49
C ASN A 94 14.02 -18.38 0.75
N LEU A 95 13.52 -17.94 1.89
CA LEU A 95 12.13 -18.04 2.25
C LEU A 95 11.51 -16.76 1.71
N ASP A 96 10.60 -16.94 0.75
CA ASP A 96 9.96 -15.85 0.05
C ASP A 96 9.35 -14.88 1.08
N SER A 97 10.02 -13.75 1.25
CA SER A 97 9.61 -12.74 2.21
C SER A 97 8.53 -11.89 1.57
N GLU A 98 7.33 -11.95 2.13
CA GLU A 98 6.23 -11.10 1.66
C GLU A 98 6.36 -9.75 2.37
N VAL A 99 6.88 -8.75 1.65
CA VAL A 99 6.97 -7.38 2.14
C VAL A 99 5.75 -6.58 1.65
N ALA A 100 5.02 -5.97 2.58
CA ALA A 100 3.80 -5.23 2.29
C ALA A 100 4.08 -3.82 1.73
N PHE A 101 4.58 -3.72 0.49
CA PHE A 101 4.81 -2.44 -0.22
C PHE A 101 3.64 -1.97 -1.09
N TYR A 102 2.54 -2.72 -1.13
CA TYR A 102 1.40 -2.51 -2.02
C TYR A 102 0.89 -1.06 -2.13
N PRO A 103 0.63 -0.30 -1.05
CA PRO A 103 0.12 1.07 -1.18
C PRO A 103 1.13 2.05 -1.80
N VAL A 104 2.43 1.89 -1.55
CA VAL A 104 3.46 2.78 -2.13
C VAL A 104 3.60 2.56 -3.64
N CYS A 105 3.53 1.29 -4.08
CA CYS A 105 3.54 0.95 -5.50
C CYS A 105 2.32 1.51 -6.24
N LEU A 106 1.14 1.50 -5.61
CA LEU A 106 -0.08 2.08 -6.19
C LEU A 106 0.00 3.61 -6.33
N LEU A 107 0.61 4.31 -5.35
CA LEU A 107 0.86 5.74 -5.47
C LEU A 107 1.86 6.05 -6.59
N PHE A 108 2.94 5.28 -6.67
CA PHE A 108 3.96 5.49 -7.69
C PHE A 108 3.41 5.28 -9.10
N THR A 109 2.62 4.22 -9.32
CA THR A 109 1.96 3.95 -10.61
C THR A 109 0.92 5.01 -10.96
N SER A 110 0.18 5.54 -9.98
CA SER A 110 -0.73 6.67 -10.18
C SER A 110 0.00 7.95 -10.59
N ILE A 111 1.14 8.25 -9.96
CA ILE A 111 1.95 9.43 -10.29
C ILE A 111 2.59 9.27 -11.67
N LEU A 112 3.11 8.09 -11.99
CA LEU A 112 3.73 7.81 -13.27
C LEU A 112 2.73 7.92 -14.42
N SER A 113 1.51 7.41 -14.24
CA SER A 113 0.43 7.54 -15.24
C SER A 113 0.03 8.99 -15.52
N ILE A 114 0.01 9.84 -14.49
CA ILE A 114 -0.20 11.29 -14.64
C ILE A 114 0.97 11.96 -15.37
N ILE A 115 2.22 11.52 -15.14
CA ILE A 115 3.41 12.06 -15.81
C ILE A 115 3.49 11.61 -17.28
N THR A 116 3.11 10.37 -17.60
CA THR A 116 3.11 9.88 -18.99
C THR A 116 2.09 10.59 -19.87
N MET A 117 0.99 11.11 -19.31
CA MET A 117 0.07 11.99 -20.05
C MET A 117 0.65 13.39 -20.33
N ARG A 118 1.78 13.75 -19.70
CA ARG A 118 2.42 15.05 -19.87
C ARG A 118 3.35 15.10 -21.10
N PHE A 119 3.60 13.97 -21.75
CA PHE A 119 4.54 13.81 -22.87
C PHE A 119 3.84 13.40 -24.16
#